data_AF-R7J6D5-F1
#
_entry.id   AF-R7J6D5-F1
#
_cell.length_a   1.000
_cell.length_b   1.000
_cell.length_c   1.000
_cell.angle_alpha   90.00
_cell.angle_beta   90.00
_cell.angle_gamma   90.00
#
_symmetry.space_group_name_H-M   'P 1'
#
loop_
_entity.id
_entity.type
_entity.pdbx_description
1 polymer ?
#
loop_
_entity_poly.entity_id
_entity_poly.type
_entity_poly.pdbx_seq_one_letter_code
_entity_poly.pdbx_strand_id
1 'polypeptide(L)'
;MSNANNNDSAPRQYTAGRYTPEHITTLNHDEIFVFGSNLAGMHGGGAARAAVRYFGAIMGQGVGIQGQSYAIPTMHGGVDKIAPYVDQFIEYAKEHPQQTFLVTRIGCGIAGFRACEIAPLFRAAFGIDNIVLPRDFVTDIEYSNH
;
A
#
# COMPACT_ATOMS: atom_id res chain seq x y z
N MET A 1 -32.69 22.70 -16.83
CA MET A 1 -31.25 23.00 -16.99
C MET A 1 -30.49 21.91 -16.25
N SER A 2 -29.81 21.09 -17.03
CA SER A 2 -29.08 19.89 -16.69
C SER A 2 -27.86 20.17 -15.79
N ASN A 3 -27.57 19.27 -14.85
CA ASN A 3 -26.44 18.35 -15.07
C ASN A 3 -26.55 17.11 -14.17
N ALA A 4 -26.56 15.95 -14.81
CA ALA A 4 -26.45 14.64 -14.19
C ALA A 4 -24.98 14.40 -13.82
N ASN A 5 -24.70 14.04 -12.57
CA ASN A 5 -23.44 13.41 -12.19
C ASN A 5 -23.64 11.90 -12.25
N ASN A 6 -23.52 11.36 -13.47
CA ASN A 6 -23.30 9.94 -13.71
C ASN A 6 -21.92 9.58 -13.15
N ASN A 7 -21.86 8.93 -11.99
CA ASN A 7 -20.64 8.23 -11.56
C ASN A 7 -20.85 6.73 -11.75
N ASP A 8 -20.96 6.34 -13.00
CA ASP A 8 -20.93 4.95 -13.42
C ASP A 8 -19.46 4.50 -13.32
N SER A 9 -19.14 3.77 -12.26
CA SER A 9 -17.76 3.45 -11.90
C SER A 9 -17.26 2.28 -12.73
N ALA A 10 -16.86 2.58 -13.97
CA ALA A 10 -16.05 1.65 -14.75
C ALA A 10 -14.78 1.27 -13.94
N PRO A 11 -14.34 -0.01 -13.97
CA PRO A 11 -13.14 -0.43 -13.26
C PRO A 11 -11.95 0.41 -13.74
N ARG A 12 -11.23 1.01 -12.78
CA ARG A 12 -10.05 1.82 -13.07
C ARG A 12 -9.01 0.89 -13.72
N GLN A 13 -8.82 0.96 -15.03
CA GLN A 13 -7.86 0.08 -15.75
C GLN A 13 -6.40 0.35 -15.31
N TYR A 14 -5.82 -0.46 -14.43
CA TYR A 14 -4.45 -0.24 -13.95
C TYR A 14 -3.42 -0.75 -14.98
N THR A 15 -2.70 0.17 -15.61
CA THR A 15 -1.51 -0.12 -16.44
C THR A 15 -0.27 0.47 -15.77
N ALA A 16 0.91 -0.06 -16.10
CA ALA A 16 2.22 0.49 -15.69
C ALA A 16 2.27 2.01 -15.91
N GLY A 17 2.67 2.76 -14.87
CA GLY A 17 2.69 4.23 -14.85
C GLY A 17 1.60 4.91 -14.00
N ARG A 18 0.75 4.15 -13.29
CA ARG A 18 -0.14 4.70 -12.26
C ARG A 18 0.51 4.71 -10.89
N TYR A 19 0.29 5.79 -10.16
CA TYR A 19 0.70 5.93 -8.77
C TYR A 19 -0.50 5.70 -7.84
N THR A 20 -0.24 5.23 -6.63
CA THR A 20 -1.28 5.13 -5.61
C THR A 20 -1.86 6.51 -5.35
N PRO A 21 -3.20 6.71 -5.42
CA PRO A 21 -3.81 7.98 -5.05
C PRO A 21 -3.45 8.36 -3.61
N GLU A 22 -3.19 9.64 -3.35
CA GLU A 22 -2.84 10.11 -2.00
C GLU A 22 -3.96 9.87 -0.98
N HIS A 23 -5.22 9.88 -1.45
CA HIS A 23 -6.40 9.62 -0.66
C HIS A 23 -7.22 8.49 -1.28
N ILE A 24 -7.24 7.34 -0.60
CA ILE A 24 -8.07 6.19 -0.94
C ILE A 24 -9.26 6.18 0.01
N THR A 25 -10.46 6.42 -0.54
CA THR A 25 -11.72 6.44 0.21
C THR A 25 -12.63 5.25 -0.14
N THR A 26 -12.37 4.59 -1.28
CA THR A 26 -13.09 3.42 -1.78
C THR A 26 -12.12 2.52 -2.52
N LEU A 27 -12.43 1.22 -2.55
CA LEU A 27 -11.69 0.20 -3.28
C LEU A 27 -12.63 -0.52 -4.24
N ASN A 28 -12.11 -0.95 -5.40
CA ASN A 28 -12.76 -1.98 -6.21
C ASN A 28 -12.70 -3.33 -5.50
N HIS A 29 -13.48 -4.31 -5.95
CA HIS A 29 -13.56 -5.63 -5.31
C HIS A 29 -12.21 -6.36 -5.25
N ASP A 30 -11.39 -6.18 -6.28
CA ASP A 30 -10.07 -6.77 -6.46
C ASP A 30 -8.91 -5.92 -5.90
N GLU A 31 -9.19 -4.70 -5.46
CA GLU A 31 -8.15 -3.83 -4.89
C GLU A 31 -7.89 -4.16 -3.43
N ILE A 32 -6.63 -4.05 -3.01
CA ILE A 32 -6.16 -4.30 -1.64
C ILE A 32 -5.44 -3.06 -1.14
N PHE A 33 -5.88 -2.53 0.00
CA PHE A 33 -5.23 -1.38 0.65
C PHE A 33 -4.01 -1.83 1.46
N VAL A 34 -2.80 -1.46 1.01
CA VAL A 34 -1.56 -1.85 1.70
C VAL A 34 -1.08 -0.72 2.60
N PHE A 35 -0.95 -1.01 3.89
CA PHE A 35 -0.71 0.00 4.92
C PHE A 35 0.37 -0.37 5.91
N GLY A 36 0.99 0.67 6.49
CA GLY A 36 1.96 0.51 7.57
C GLY A 36 1.28 0.20 8.90
N SER A 37 1.75 -0.85 9.57
CA SER A 37 1.25 -1.32 10.86
C SER A 37 2.37 -1.39 11.92
N ASN A 38 2.03 -1.88 13.12
CA ASN A 38 2.96 -2.41 14.12
C ASN A 38 2.70 -3.91 14.32
N LEU A 39 3.67 -4.63 14.90
CA LEU A 39 3.58 -6.08 15.09
C LEU A 39 2.36 -6.52 15.92
N ALA A 40 1.92 -5.69 16.86
CA ALA A 40 0.75 -5.96 17.69
C ALA A 40 -0.59 -5.67 16.99
N GLY A 41 -0.60 -5.16 15.76
CA GLY A 41 -1.81 -4.81 15.02
C GLY A 41 -2.63 -3.69 15.65
N MET A 42 -1.99 -2.79 16.40
CA MET A 42 -2.65 -1.64 17.02
C MET A 42 -2.88 -0.54 15.97
N HIS A 43 -3.95 -0.68 15.18
CA HIS A 43 -4.28 0.17 14.05
C HIS A 43 -5.04 1.46 14.44
N GLY A 44 -4.56 2.18 15.45
CA GLY A 44 -5.25 3.33 16.04
C GLY A 44 -5.11 4.67 15.30
N GLY A 45 -4.19 4.78 14.34
CA GLY A 45 -3.86 6.05 13.69
C GLY A 45 -3.57 5.94 12.19
N GLY A 46 -3.61 7.10 11.52
CA GLY A 46 -3.22 7.24 10.10
C GLY A 46 -3.92 6.26 9.15
N ALA A 47 -3.15 5.72 8.21
CA ALA A 47 -3.61 4.73 7.23
C ALA A 47 -4.12 3.44 7.90
N ALA A 48 -3.51 2.99 9.01
CA ALA A 48 -3.95 1.81 9.74
C ALA A 48 -5.38 1.96 10.28
N ARG A 49 -5.71 3.14 10.82
CA ARG A 49 -7.09 3.44 11.25
C ARG A 49 -8.07 3.45 10.09
N ALA A 50 -7.66 3.98 8.93
CA ALA A 50 -8.48 3.95 7.73
C ALA A 50 -8.74 2.50 7.25
N ALA A 51 -7.71 1.65 7.28
CA ALA A 51 -7.82 0.24 6.93
C ALA A 51 -8.87 -0.50 7.78
N VAL A 52 -8.87 -0.27 9.10
CA VAL A 52 -9.89 -0.85 9.99
C VAL A 52 -11.29 -0.31 9.70
N ARG A 53 -11.40 1.01 9.53
CA ARG A 53 -12.71 1.67 9.38
C ARG A 53 -13.42 1.35 8.06
N TYR A 54 -12.66 1.19 6.98
CA TYR A 54 -13.23 1.17 5.64
C TYR A 54 -12.92 -0.08 4.84
N PHE A 55 -11.82 -0.77 5.14
CA PHE A 55 -11.27 -1.83 4.27
C PHE A 55 -11.08 -3.17 4.99
N GLY A 56 -11.71 -3.33 6.16
CA GLY A 56 -11.82 -4.61 6.84
C GLY A 56 -10.55 -5.10 7.54
N ALA A 57 -9.57 -4.21 7.82
CA ALA A 57 -8.45 -4.59 8.66
C ALA A 57 -8.90 -4.89 10.10
N ILE A 58 -8.22 -5.84 10.73
CA ILE A 58 -8.52 -6.43 12.02
C ILE A 58 -7.57 -5.84 13.07
N MET A 59 -8.12 -5.27 14.15
CA MET A 59 -7.31 -4.87 15.31
C MET A 59 -6.64 -6.10 15.92
N GLY A 60 -5.33 -6.02 16.16
CA GLY A 60 -4.54 -7.14 16.67
C GLY A 60 -3.78 -7.92 15.59
N GLN A 61 -4.08 -7.72 14.30
CA GLN A 61 -3.38 -8.39 13.20
C GLN A 61 -2.38 -7.46 12.51
N GLY A 62 -1.11 -7.49 12.94
CA GLY A 62 -0.08 -6.58 12.44
C GLY A 62 0.52 -6.92 11.07
N VAL A 63 0.25 -8.12 10.54
CA VAL A 63 0.97 -8.66 9.37
C VAL A 63 0.00 -9.29 8.38
N GLY A 64 0.27 -9.08 7.09
CA GLY A 64 -0.33 -9.85 6.01
C GLY A 64 -1.75 -9.44 5.64
N ILE A 65 -2.37 -10.27 4.79
CA ILE A 65 -3.72 -10.08 4.26
C ILE A 65 -4.80 -10.17 5.35
N GLN A 66 -5.76 -9.25 5.31
CA GLN A 66 -6.91 -9.17 6.22
C GLN A 66 -8.01 -8.30 5.61
N GLY A 67 -9.23 -8.84 5.51
CA GLY A 67 -10.30 -8.15 4.80
C GLY A 67 -9.86 -7.77 3.38
N GLN A 68 -10.02 -6.50 3.02
CA GLN A 68 -9.55 -5.92 1.77
C GLN A 68 -8.28 -5.07 1.97
N SER A 69 -7.43 -5.49 2.91
CA SER A 69 -6.21 -4.79 3.32
C SER A 69 -5.02 -5.74 3.49
N TYR A 70 -3.80 -5.21 3.35
CA TYR A 70 -2.56 -5.93 3.66
C TYR A 70 -1.70 -5.10 4.59
N ALA A 71 -1.28 -5.67 5.73
CA ALA A 71 -0.49 -4.98 6.75
C ALA A 71 1.01 -5.27 6.62
N ILE A 72 1.83 -4.21 6.62
CA ILE A 72 3.29 -4.28 6.68
C ILE A 72 3.76 -3.62 7.98
N PRO A 73 4.34 -4.37 8.94
CA PRO A 73 4.92 -3.80 10.15
C PRO A 73 6.06 -2.82 9.82
N THR A 74 5.96 -1.61 10.36
CA THR A 74 6.97 -0.54 10.17
C THR A 74 7.40 0.13 11.46
N MET A 75 6.76 -0.20 12.59
CA MET A 75 7.02 0.43 13.88
C MET A 75 7.90 -0.45 14.78
N HIS A 76 8.86 -1.17 14.21
CA HIS A 76 9.79 -2.04 14.95
C HIS A 76 11.20 -1.98 14.36
N GLY A 77 12.12 -1.31 15.06
CA GLY A 77 13.51 -1.18 14.61
C GLY A 77 13.67 -0.31 13.36
N GLY A 78 14.76 -0.54 12.61
CA GLY A 78 15.08 0.19 11.39
C GLY A 78 14.61 -0.49 10.11
N VAL A 79 14.95 0.11 8.96
CA VAL A 79 14.61 -0.35 7.61
C VAL A 79 14.93 -1.83 7.39
N ASP A 80 16.06 -2.33 7.92
CA ASP A 80 16.46 -3.75 7.82
C ASP A 80 15.45 -4.73 8.44
N LYS A 81 14.69 -4.29 9.46
CA LYS A 81 13.65 -5.11 10.12
C LYS A 81 12.31 -5.03 9.38
N ILE A 82 12.14 -4.05 8.50
CA ILE A 82 10.97 -3.87 7.65
C ILE A 82 11.12 -4.68 6.36
N ALA A 83 12.33 -4.75 5.80
CA ALA A 83 12.62 -5.40 4.52
C ALA A 83 11.99 -6.80 4.36
N PRO A 84 12.10 -7.73 5.33
CA PRO A 84 11.51 -9.07 5.17
C PRO A 84 9.99 -9.06 5.02
N TYR A 85 9.29 -8.08 5.58
CA TYR A 85 7.84 -7.95 5.44
C TYR A 85 7.43 -7.37 4.08
N VAL A 86 8.29 -6.50 3.51
CA VAL A 86 8.11 -6.00 2.14
C VAL A 86 8.36 -7.13 1.14
N ASP A 87 9.39 -7.95 1.35
CA ASP A 87 9.66 -9.12 0.52
C ASP A 87 8.47 -10.10 0.54
N GLN A 88 7.93 -10.40 1.73
CA GLN A 88 6.74 -11.25 1.87
C GLN A 88 5.52 -10.66 1.15
N PHE A 89 5.32 -9.34 1.22
CA PHE A 89 4.26 -8.66 0.50
C PHE A 89 4.43 -8.81 -1.02
N ILE A 90 5.64 -8.61 -1.54
CA ILE A 90 5.93 -8.70 -2.97
C ILE A 90 5.67 -10.13 -3.48
N GLU A 91 6.11 -11.15 -2.75
CA GLU A 91 5.85 -12.54 -3.12
C GLU A 91 4.35 -12.86 -3.07
N TYR A 92 3.64 -12.42 -2.03
CA TYR A 92 2.19 -12.57 -1.97
C TYR A 92 1.50 -11.92 -3.18
N ALA A 93 1.91 -10.71 -3.56
CA ALA A 93 1.31 -10.02 -4.69
C ALA A 93 1.54 -10.75 -6.02
N LYS A 94 2.73 -11.34 -6.23
CA LYS A 94 3.04 -12.17 -7.41
C LYS A 94 2.17 -13.42 -7.49
N GLU A 95 1.87 -14.04 -6.35
CA GLU A 95 0.99 -15.21 -6.27
C GLU A 95 -0.50 -14.88 -6.48
N HIS A 96 -0.87 -13.59 -6.40
CA HIS A 96 -2.25 -13.12 -6.51
C HIS A 96 -2.43 -12.07 -7.63
N PRO A 97 -2.12 -12.40 -8.90
CA PRO A 97 -2.15 -11.45 -10.01
C PRO A 97 -3.55 -10.86 -10.30
N GLN A 98 -4.61 -11.50 -9.82
CA GLN A 98 -6.00 -11.03 -9.90
C GLN A 98 -6.33 -9.90 -8.92
N GLN A 99 -5.45 -9.59 -7.96
CA GLN A 99 -5.64 -8.53 -6.98
C GLN A 99 -4.74 -7.35 -7.29
N THR A 100 -5.24 -6.12 -7.15
CA THR A 100 -4.43 -4.89 -7.32
C THR A 100 -4.07 -4.30 -5.96
N PHE A 101 -2.78 -4.23 -5.64
CA PHE A 101 -2.29 -3.75 -4.36
C PHE A 101 -1.96 -2.26 -4.41
N LEU A 102 -2.74 -1.46 -3.69
CA LEU A 102 -2.54 -0.01 -3.59
C LEU A 102 -1.65 0.30 -2.37
N VAL A 103 -0.36 0.51 -2.63
CA VAL A 103 0.64 0.77 -1.59
C VAL A 103 0.56 2.23 -1.14
N THR A 104 0.23 2.44 0.13
CA THR A 104 0.27 3.79 0.74
C THR A 104 1.72 4.25 0.98
N ARG A 105 1.94 5.48 1.45
CA ARG A 105 3.25 5.95 1.92
C ARG A 105 3.64 5.26 3.25
N ILE A 106 3.87 3.95 3.18
CA ILE A 106 4.16 3.06 4.31
C ILE A 106 5.40 3.56 5.05
N GLY A 107 5.36 3.54 6.38
CA GLY A 107 6.45 4.05 7.24
C GLY A 107 6.57 5.58 7.31
N CYS A 108 5.99 6.34 6.38
CA CYS A 108 6.22 7.80 6.29
C CYS A 108 5.29 8.66 7.14
N GLY A 109 4.30 8.04 7.80
CA GLY A 109 3.40 8.71 8.73
C GLY A 109 3.91 8.63 10.17
N ILE A 110 3.23 7.83 10.99
CA ILE A 110 3.49 7.70 12.44
C ILE A 110 4.89 7.12 12.73
N ALA A 111 5.38 6.21 11.89
CA ALA A 111 6.71 5.61 12.07
C ALA A 111 7.85 6.59 11.76
N GLY A 112 7.58 7.67 11.02
CA GLY A 112 8.51 8.81 10.87
C GLY A 112 9.66 8.62 9.88
N PHE A 113 9.66 7.56 9.06
CA PHE A 113 10.67 7.38 8.01
C PHE A 113 10.45 8.38 6.87
N ARG A 114 11.52 8.75 6.16
CA ARG A 114 11.39 9.46 4.88
C ARG A 114 11.11 8.46 3.76
N ALA A 115 10.47 8.93 2.69
CA ALA A 115 10.21 8.12 1.51
C ALA A 115 11.50 7.46 0.98
N CYS A 116 12.61 8.21 0.91
CA CYS A 116 13.89 7.71 0.43
C CYS A 116 14.52 6.62 1.31
N GLU A 117 14.05 6.43 2.55
CA GLU A 117 14.49 5.34 3.43
C GLU A 117 13.69 4.05 3.20
N ILE A 118 12.41 4.16 2.80
CA ILE A 118 11.50 3.02 2.61
C ILE A 118 11.42 2.59 1.14
N ALA A 119 11.39 3.54 0.21
CA ALA A 119 11.25 3.30 -1.21
C ALA A 119 12.24 2.25 -1.78
N PRO A 120 13.53 2.23 -1.37
CA PRO A 120 14.47 1.20 -1.84
C PRO A 120 14.03 -0.25 -1.54
N LEU A 121 13.25 -0.48 -0.48
CA LEU A 121 12.72 -1.81 -0.16
C LEU A 121 11.73 -2.32 -1.20
N PHE A 122 11.04 -1.41 -1.90
CA PHE A 122 10.05 -1.73 -2.93
C PHE A 122 10.67 -1.84 -4.35
N ARG A 123 12.00 -1.81 -4.49
CA ARG A 123 12.65 -1.90 -5.82
C ARG A 123 12.26 -3.17 -6.58
N ALA A 124 12.11 -4.29 -5.90
CA ALA A 124 11.67 -5.55 -6.50
C ALA A 124 10.17 -5.56 -6.89
N ALA A 125 9.38 -4.60 -6.40
CA ALA A 125 8.01 -4.39 -6.83
C ALA A 125 7.91 -3.59 -8.15
N PHE A 126 9.00 -2.92 -8.54
CA PHE A 126 9.05 -2.15 -9.78
C PHE A 126 8.90 -3.09 -10.99
N GLY A 127 7.87 -2.88 -11.80
CA GLY A 127 7.54 -3.74 -12.94
C GLY A 127 6.60 -4.91 -12.63
N ILE A 128 6.09 -5.01 -11.40
CA ILE A 128 5.00 -5.94 -11.08
C ILE A 128 3.67 -5.23 -11.30
N ASP A 129 2.91 -5.67 -12.32
CA ASP A 129 1.74 -4.96 -12.84
C ASP A 129 0.64 -4.70 -11.80
N ASN A 130 0.49 -5.62 -10.84
CA ASN A 130 -0.55 -5.57 -9.84
C ASN A 130 -0.11 -4.89 -8.52
N ILE A 131 1.09 -4.30 -8.46
CA ILE A 131 1.54 -3.47 -7.34
C ILE A 131 1.59 -2.01 -7.79
N VAL A 132 0.76 -1.17 -7.19
CA VAL A 132 0.73 0.26 -7.44
C VAL A 132 1.45 0.96 -6.30
N LEU A 133 2.52 1.70 -6.61
CA LEU A 133 3.37 2.39 -5.62
C LEU A 133 3.01 3.88 -5.50
N PRO A 134 3.27 4.52 -4.33
CA PRO A 134 3.25 5.98 -4.22
C PRO A 134 4.18 6.65 -5.22
N ARG A 135 3.82 7.87 -5.66
CA ARG A 135 4.63 8.63 -6.62
C ARG A 135 6.05 8.87 -6.13
N ASP A 136 6.21 9.31 -4.89
CA ASP A 136 7.52 9.59 -4.30
C ASP A 136 8.38 8.33 -4.17
N PHE A 137 7.78 7.16 -3.90
CA PHE A 137 8.53 5.90 -3.87
C PHE A 137 9.06 5.55 -5.27
N VAL A 138 8.22 5.67 -6.30
CA VAL A 138 8.66 5.43 -7.69
C VAL A 138 9.80 6.39 -8.05
N THR A 139 9.63 7.68 -7.77
CA THR A 139 10.64 8.70 -8.03
C THR A 139 11.97 8.40 -7.33
N ASP A 140 11.95 8.05 -6.04
CA ASP A 140 13.16 7.70 -5.28
C ASP A 140 13.85 6.44 -5.82
N ILE A 141 13.08 5.43 -6.23
CA ILE A 141 13.63 4.20 -6.84
C ILE A 141 14.30 4.52 -8.18
N GLU A 142 13.65 5.31 -9.04
CA GLU A 142 14.17 5.71 -10.35
C GLU A 142 15.46 6.54 -10.22
N TYR A 143 15.50 7.52 -9.31
CA TYR A 143 16.71 8.31 -9.06
C TYR A 143 17.88 7.50 -8.50
N SER A 144 17.60 6.45 -7.71
CA SER A 144 18.63 5.58 -7.13
C SER A 144 19.20 4.54 -8.13
N ASN A 145 18.72 4.54 -9.38
CA ASN A 145 19.22 3.69 -10.47
C ASN A 145 20.30 4.40 -11.33
N HIS A 146 20.60 5.68 -11.07
CA HIS A 146 21.61 6.49 -11.74
C HIS A 146 22.82 6.75 -10.83
#